data_AF-A0A9D7T3H7-F1
#
_entry.id   AF-A0A9D7T3H7-F1
#
_cell.length_a   1.000
_cell.length_b   1.000
_cell.length_c   1.000
_cell.angle_alpha   90.00
_cell.angle_beta   90.00
_cell.angle_gamma   90.00
#
_symmetry.space_group_name_H-M   'P 1'
#
loop_
_entity.id
_entity.type
_entity.pdbx_description
1 polymer ?
#
loop_
_entity_poly.entity_id
_entity_poly.type
_entity_poly.pdbx_seq_one_letter_code
_entity_poly.pdbx_strand_id
1 'polypeptide(L)'
;MKISSIIVVSFLPVLGWFNPALSGAVPGTPTLVDLGIADYSAGAKGPFARNPWDMTYFQGRIYIGQGNSDNDGSPDANAGPVKIVSFIPSGTGFQYEGAAGAPALPEEQIDVIRVIDGALYIPGHDPKLDWTIRTVYKRTATNTSWSQFRSTNAVEADSWGIHTYDIAGFDGKLFCTGYAYGISTDGGQTWSNAGSSPRCSALLTVGGKLYGATFELLFIDEYNPATKQFSRRSDLTAVDWNKFLPGIQVTDPISSYLKIVRPISMGTASIYLGGYESSDHQTGTTDVFLARSLEKNAIDVIRTTPSGERPWDLIARDSVAYLLTSTKTGSGTSETFTVTIWQSTADLTGWTQLYTVPGLSTFARSFEEVNGDFYLGLGTDDGVSGYDSADQTYTTGIKADSGRILWIRRPNTSSSSSSSSSSSSSSSSSSSSSSSSSSSSSSSSSSSSSGSLGGTSGSSGGGGATSGVFFVAISLLSVARKAGGRRRTVLLEKRH
;
A
#
# COMPACT_ATOMS: atom_id res chain seq x y z
N MET A 1 -41.00 -26.76 -52.52
CA MET A 1 -41.16 -26.82 -51.04
C MET A 1 -39.85 -27.25 -50.43
N LYS A 2 -39.15 -26.35 -49.73
CA LYS A 2 -37.93 -26.66 -48.97
C LYS A 2 -38.31 -26.66 -47.49
N ILE A 3 -38.11 -27.78 -46.81
CA ILE A 3 -38.29 -27.91 -45.36
C ILE A 3 -36.93 -27.58 -44.74
N SER A 4 -36.87 -26.48 -44.00
CA SER A 4 -35.69 -26.10 -43.22
C SER A 4 -35.86 -26.63 -41.80
N SER A 5 -34.95 -27.53 -41.39
CA SER A 5 -34.87 -28.03 -40.02
C SER A 5 -34.27 -26.96 -39.11
N ILE A 6 -35.01 -26.59 -38.07
CA ILE A 6 -34.54 -25.73 -36.96
C ILE A 6 -33.91 -26.66 -35.92
N ILE A 7 -32.61 -26.51 -35.67
CA ILE A 7 -31.93 -27.13 -34.52
C ILE A 7 -32.01 -26.12 -33.37
N VAL A 8 -32.79 -26.46 -32.35
CA VAL A 8 -32.81 -25.74 -31.07
C VAL A 8 -31.70 -26.33 -30.21
N VAL A 9 -30.63 -25.57 -29.99
CA VAL A 9 -29.59 -25.91 -29.01
C VAL A 9 -29.99 -25.24 -27.69
N SER A 10 -30.48 -26.03 -26.76
CA SER A 10 -30.76 -25.62 -25.39
C SER A 10 -29.46 -25.57 -24.58
N PHE A 11 -29.07 -24.37 -24.16
CA PHE A 11 -28.04 -24.18 -23.13
C PHE A 11 -28.64 -24.52 -21.76
N LEU A 12 -28.18 -25.60 -21.15
CA LEU A 12 -28.38 -25.85 -19.73
C LEU A 12 -27.33 -25.06 -18.94
N PRO A 13 -27.70 -24.22 -17.97
CA PRO A 13 -26.74 -23.57 -17.10
C PRO A 13 -26.05 -24.64 -16.24
N VAL A 14 -24.73 -24.67 -16.28
CA VAL A 14 -23.90 -25.45 -15.35
C VAL A 14 -24.04 -24.80 -13.97
N LEU A 15 -24.95 -25.35 -13.16
CA LEU A 15 -25.01 -25.08 -11.72
C LEU A 15 -23.72 -25.63 -11.09
N GLY A 16 -22.78 -24.72 -10.82
CA GLY A 16 -21.61 -25.01 -10.01
C GLY A 16 -22.06 -25.53 -8.65
N TRP A 17 -21.50 -26.68 -8.27
CA TRP A 17 -21.72 -27.31 -6.98
C TRP A 17 -21.12 -26.41 -5.89
N PHE A 18 -21.93 -25.54 -5.31
CA PHE A 18 -21.63 -24.93 -4.03
C PHE A 18 -21.80 -25.97 -2.93
N ASN A 19 -20.78 -26.09 -2.08
CA ASN A 19 -20.76 -26.95 -0.91
C ASN A 19 -21.75 -26.35 0.13
N PRO A 20 -22.93 -26.95 0.40
CA PRO A 20 -23.89 -26.41 1.34
C PRO A 20 -23.55 -26.97 2.73
N ALA A 21 -22.48 -26.47 3.34
CA ALA A 21 -22.09 -26.86 4.69
C ALA A 21 -21.47 -25.68 5.45
N LEU A 22 -22.23 -24.59 5.58
CA LEU A 22 -21.97 -23.52 6.56
C LEU A 22 -23.23 -23.17 7.38
N SER A 23 -24.23 -24.05 7.46
CA SER A 23 -25.43 -23.82 8.28
C SER A 23 -25.39 -24.63 9.58
N GLY A 24 -24.60 -24.12 10.53
CA GLY A 24 -24.51 -24.62 11.89
C GLY A 24 -23.71 -23.63 12.73
N ALA A 25 -24.15 -22.38 12.80
CA ALA A 25 -23.46 -21.34 13.56
C ALA A 25 -23.49 -21.69 15.06
N VAL A 26 -22.39 -22.21 15.57
CA VAL A 26 -22.14 -22.29 17.02
C VAL A 26 -22.06 -20.85 17.53
N PRO A 27 -22.84 -20.45 18.55
CA PRO A 27 -22.70 -19.14 19.17
C PRO A 27 -21.24 -18.90 19.58
N GLY A 28 -20.63 -17.84 19.06
CA GLY A 28 -19.22 -17.52 19.32
C GLY A 28 -18.25 -17.81 18.17
N THR A 29 -18.70 -18.44 17.07
CA THR A 29 -17.87 -18.59 15.86
C THR A 29 -18.08 -17.39 14.93
N PRO A 30 -17.01 -16.78 14.39
CA PRO A 30 -17.14 -15.73 13.38
C PRO A 30 -17.88 -16.25 12.14
N THR A 31 -18.71 -15.40 11.54
CA THR A 31 -19.43 -15.73 10.30
C THR A 31 -18.70 -15.13 9.12
N LEU A 32 -18.43 -15.94 8.09
CA LEU A 32 -17.89 -15.47 6.82
C LEU A 32 -19.05 -15.10 5.89
N VAL A 33 -19.09 -13.86 5.42
CA VAL A 33 -20.10 -13.33 4.50
C VAL A 33 -19.43 -12.92 3.19
N ASP A 34 -19.97 -13.37 2.06
CA ASP A 34 -19.51 -12.98 0.74
C ASP A 34 -20.24 -11.69 0.30
N LEU A 35 -19.47 -10.63 0.03
CA LEU A 35 -20.00 -9.34 -0.43
C LEU A 35 -19.99 -9.21 -1.96
N GLY A 36 -19.43 -10.19 -2.67
CA GLY A 36 -19.32 -10.22 -4.12
C GLY A 36 -18.00 -9.67 -4.65
N ILE A 37 -17.96 -9.45 -5.97
CA ILE A 37 -16.80 -8.95 -6.70
C ILE A 37 -17.09 -7.52 -7.17
N ALA A 38 -16.19 -6.58 -6.90
CA ALA A 38 -16.34 -5.20 -7.35
C ALA A 38 -15.98 -5.01 -8.83
N ASP A 39 -16.76 -4.19 -9.55
CA ASP A 39 -16.44 -3.76 -10.93
C ASP A 39 -15.58 -2.49 -10.94
N TYR A 40 -14.27 -2.67 -10.80
CA TYR A 40 -13.29 -1.59 -10.78
C TYR A 40 -13.02 -0.94 -12.14
N SER A 41 -13.38 -1.62 -13.23
CA SER A 41 -12.92 -1.25 -14.56
C SER A 41 -13.93 -0.42 -15.33
N ALA A 42 -13.47 0.51 -16.18
CA ALA A 42 -14.32 1.17 -17.18
C ALA A 42 -14.48 0.33 -18.48
N GLY A 43 -13.97 -0.91 -18.51
CA GLY A 43 -14.03 -1.86 -19.63
C GLY A 43 -13.62 -3.27 -19.19
N ALA A 44 -13.96 -4.32 -19.94
CA ALA A 44 -13.76 -5.70 -19.50
C ALA A 44 -12.27 -6.09 -19.39
N LYS A 45 -11.73 -6.11 -18.17
CA LYS A 45 -10.40 -6.66 -17.84
C LYS A 45 -10.57 -7.87 -16.92
N GLY A 46 -9.64 -8.81 -17.02
CA GLY A 46 -9.70 -10.12 -16.37
C GLY A 46 -9.46 -10.09 -14.85
N PRO A 47 -9.41 -11.27 -14.22
CA PRO A 47 -9.33 -11.37 -12.77
C PRO A 47 -8.02 -10.84 -12.18
N PHE A 48 -6.93 -10.74 -12.94
CA PHE A 48 -5.66 -10.28 -12.36
C PHE A 48 -5.74 -8.79 -12.01
N ALA A 49 -6.25 -7.97 -12.92
CA ALA A 49 -6.40 -6.54 -12.66
C ALA A 49 -7.55 -6.21 -11.66
N ARG A 50 -8.34 -7.20 -11.26
CA ARG A 50 -9.27 -7.12 -10.11
C ARG A 50 -8.59 -7.25 -8.75
N ASN A 51 -7.30 -7.56 -8.70
CA ASN A 51 -6.56 -7.66 -7.45
C ASN A 51 -6.84 -6.44 -6.56
N PRO A 52 -7.30 -6.65 -5.32
CA PRO A 52 -7.44 -5.58 -4.34
C PRO A 52 -6.06 -5.32 -3.75
N TRP A 53 -5.31 -4.42 -4.37
CA TRP A 53 -3.93 -4.09 -3.96
C TRP A 53 -3.89 -3.48 -2.57
N ASP A 54 -4.89 -2.66 -2.24
CA ASP A 54 -5.04 -2.01 -0.94
C ASP A 54 -6.52 -1.90 -0.55
N MET A 55 -6.80 -1.90 0.74
CA MET A 55 -8.11 -1.64 1.32
C MET A 55 -7.96 -0.65 2.48
N THR A 56 -8.69 0.46 2.43
CA THR A 56 -8.56 1.52 3.43
C THR A 56 -9.92 2.03 3.90
N TYR A 57 -10.15 2.02 5.20
CA TYR A 57 -11.33 2.57 5.84
C TYR A 57 -11.19 4.08 6.03
N PHE A 58 -12.19 4.82 5.56
CA PHE A 58 -12.28 6.26 5.74
C PHE A 58 -13.75 6.68 5.75
N GLN A 59 -14.17 7.33 6.83
CA GLN A 59 -15.49 7.97 6.95
C GLN A 59 -16.69 7.07 6.64
N GLY A 60 -16.73 5.90 7.28
CA GLY A 60 -17.85 4.98 7.16
C GLY A 60 -17.82 4.14 5.88
N ARG A 61 -16.72 4.16 5.12
CA ARG A 61 -16.54 3.39 3.90
C ARG A 61 -15.18 2.71 3.86
N ILE A 62 -15.12 1.56 3.21
CA ILE A 62 -13.87 0.92 2.81
C ILE A 62 -13.67 1.23 1.32
N TYR A 63 -12.49 1.77 0.99
CA TYR A 63 -12.03 2.04 -0.36
C TYR A 63 -11.10 0.93 -0.80
N ILE A 64 -11.15 0.56 -2.08
CA ILE A 64 -10.38 -0.56 -2.63
C ILE A 64 -9.52 -0.03 -3.79
N GLY A 65 -8.22 -0.28 -3.70
CA GLY A 65 -7.26 -0.04 -4.78
C GLY A 65 -7.20 -1.25 -5.72
N GLN A 66 -7.38 -1.04 -7.01
CA GLN A 66 -7.41 -2.09 -8.04
C GLN A 66 -6.77 -1.60 -9.34
N GLY A 67 -6.61 -2.48 -10.32
CA GLY A 67 -5.96 -2.19 -11.60
C GLY A 67 -4.75 -3.06 -11.88
N ASN A 68 -4.02 -2.74 -12.93
CA ASN A 68 -2.73 -3.34 -13.22
C ASN A 68 -1.94 -2.39 -14.13
N SER A 69 -0.81 -1.93 -13.63
CA SER A 69 0.14 -1.07 -14.35
C SER A 69 1.28 -1.85 -14.98
N ASP A 70 1.32 -3.17 -14.79
CA ASP A 70 2.40 -3.98 -15.34
C ASP A 70 2.32 -4.03 -16.87
N ASN A 71 3.45 -3.70 -17.50
CA ASN A 71 3.60 -3.45 -18.93
C ASN A 71 4.01 -4.70 -19.72
N ASP A 72 4.72 -5.64 -19.09
CA ASP A 72 5.44 -6.70 -19.81
C ASP A 72 4.94 -8.10 -19.46
N GLY A 73 4.09 -8.65 -20.34
CA GLY A 73 3.70 -10.06 -20.29
C GLY A 73 2.75 -10.42 -19.15
N SER A 74 2.41 -9.47 -18.27
CA SER A 74 1.38 -9.65 -17.24
C SER A 74 0.01 -9.87 -17.87
N PRO A 75 -0.82 -10.75 -17.28
CA PRO A 75 -2.24 -10.76 -17.55
C PRO A 75 -2.86 -9.39 -17.29
N ASP A 76 -3.81 -9.00 -18.13
CA ASP A 76 -4.53 -7.74 -18.00
C ASP A 76 -3.63 -6.49 -17.93
N ALA A 77 -2.45 -6.54 -18.55
CA ALA A 77 -1.51 -5.42 -18.63
C ALA A 77 -2.21 -4.10 -18.96
N ASN A 78 -1.73 -3.03 -18.30
CA ASN A 78 -2.18 -1.65 -18.50
C ASN A 78 -3.72 -1.54 -18.44
N ALA A 79 -4.30 -1.89 -17.29
CA ALA A 79 -5.73 -2.09 -17.10
C ALA A 79 -6.55 -0.80 -17.01
N GLY A 80 -5.92 0.37 -17.01
CA GLY A 80 -6.60 1.66 -16.85
C GLY A 80 -7.48 2.09 -18.02
N PRO A 81 -8.40 3.05 -17.82
CA PRO A 81 -8.61 3.82 -16.60
C PRO A 81 -9.34 3.04 -15.49
N VAL A 82 -9.02 3.35 -14.23
CA VAL A 82 -9.54 2.66 -13.03
C VAL A 82 -10.58 3.50 -12.27
N LYS A 83 -11.66 2.87 -11.82
CA LYS A 83 -12.63 3.50 -10.90
C LYS A 83 -12.12 3.40 -9.47
N ILE A 84 -12.43 4.40 -8.65
CA ILE A 84 -12.31 4.29 -7.21
C ILE A 84 -13.52 3.50 -6.71
N VAL A 85 -13.26 2.31 -6.15
CA VAL A 85 -14.29 1.43 -5.61
C VAL A 85 -14.42 1.66 -4.11
N SER A 86 -15.65 1.73 -3.59
CA SER A 86 -15.89 1.68 -2.15
C SER A 86 -17.20 1.01 -1.76
N PHE A 87 -17.34 0.63 -0.50
CA PHE A 87 -18.59 0.10 0.06
C PHE A 87 -18.75 0.50 1.53
N ILE A 88 -19.98 0.44 2.03
CA ILE A 88 -20.28 0.66 3.45
C ILE A 88 -20.08 -0.66 4.20
N PRO A 89 -19.28 -0.70 5.28
CA PRO A 89 -19.12 -1.89 6.12
C PRO A 89 -20.47 -2.45 6.55
N SER A 90 -20.61 -3.78 6.54
CA SER A 90 -21.86 -4.54 6.76
C SER A 90 -22.99 -4.33 5.75
N GLY A 91 -22.84 -3.38 4.83
CA GLY A 91 -23.78 -3.14 3.74
C GLY A 91 -23.56 -4.07 2.55
N THR A 92 -24.53 -4.08 1.64
CA THR A 92 -24.41 -4.74 0.34
C THR A 92 -24.20 -3.72 -0.76
N GLY A 93 -23.30 -4.03 -1.70
CA GLY A 93 -23.13 -3.27 -2.93
C GLY A 93 -21.94 -2.32 -2.90
N PHE A 94 -21.36 -2.18 -4.08
CA PHE A 94 -20.20 -1.33 -4.35
C PHE A 94 -20.63 -0.01 -4.97
N GLN A 95 -19.81 1.01 -4.74
CA GLN A 95 -19.94 2.36 -5.24
C GLN A 95 -18.69 2.70 -6.03
N TYR A 96 -18.88 3.48 -7.08
CA TYR A 96 -17.86 3.75 -8.08
C TYR A 96 -17.72 5.25 -8.26
N GLU A 97 -16.51 5.76 -8.08
CA GLU A 97 -16.19 7.16 -8.19
C GLU A 97 -15.02 7.37 -9.16
N GLY A 98 -14.93 8.56 -9.73
CA GLY A 98 -13.69 9.06 -10.33
C GLY A 98 -13.33 10.40 -9.70
N ALA A 99 -12.51 11.19 -10.37
CA ALA A 99 -12.05 12.50 -9.88
C ALA A 99 -12.25 13.60 -10.92
N ALA A 100 -12.37 14.84 -10.45
CA ALA A 100 -12.50 16.03 -11.31
C ALA A 100 -13.62 15.92 -12.38
N GLY A 101 -14.74 15.29 -12.02
CA GLY A 101 -15.90 15.10 -12.90
C GLY A 101 -15.78 13.94 -13.89
N ALA A 102 -14.64 13.25 -13.94
CA ALA A 102 -14.50 12.02 -14.71
C ALA A 102 -15.07 10.81 -13.94
N PRO A 103 -15.63 9.80 -14.63
CA PRO A 103 -16.17 8.59 -13.99
C PRO A 103 -15.10 7.58 -13.55
N ALA A 104 -13.84 7.79 -13.93
CA ALA A 104 -12.69 6.97 -13.59
C ALA A 104 -11.44 7.84 -13.52
N LEU A 105 -10.41 7.36 -12.82
CA LEU A 105 -9.09 7.98 -12.81
C LEU A 105 -8.34 7.60 -14.08
N PRO A 106 -7.61 8.54 -14.71
CA PRO A 106 -6.74 8.25 -15.85
C PRO A 106 -5.45 7.53 -15.42
N GLU A 107 -5.56 6.54 -14.54
CA GLU A 107 -4.48 5.73 -13.98
C GLU A 107 -4.68 4.28 -14.39
N GLU A 108 -3.60 3.50 -14.44
CA GLU A 108 -3.66 2.06 -14.73
C GLU A 108 -3.83 1.20 -13.47
N GLN A 109 -3.45 1.74 -12.32
CA GLN A 109 -3.57 1.08 -11.02
C GLN A 109 -3.85 2.09 -9.90
N ILE A 110 -4.58 1.66 -8.88
CA ILE A 110 -4.57 2.27 -7.55
C ILE A 110 -3.86 1.27 -6.65
N ASP A 111 -2.56 1.47 -6.43
CA ASP A 111 -1.74 0.51 -5.71
C ASP A 111 -1.80 0.71 -4.19
N VAL A 112 -1.81 1.96 -3.75
CA VAL A 112 -1.87 2.33 -2.34
C VAL A 112 -2.94 3.39 -2.10
N ILE A 113 -3.58 3.33 -0.94
CA ILE A 113 -4.50 4.35 -0.45
C ILE A 113 -4.04 4.74 0.96
N ARG A 114 -3.88 6.04 1.20
CA ARG A 114 -3.29 6.53 2.46
C ARG A 114 -4.23 7.50 3.16
N VAL A 115 -4.44 7.28 4.47
CA VAL A 115 -5.05 8.29 5.34
C VAL A 115 -3.94 9.13 5.95
N ILE A 116 -3.92 10.42 5.63
CA ILE A 116 -2.90 11.37 6.11
C ILE A 116 -3.64 12.61 6.59
N ASP A 117 -3.41 12.99 7.86
CA ASP A 117 -4.00 14.19 8.49
C ASP A 117 -5.51 14.34 8.26
N GLY A 118 -6.26 13.23 8.40
CA GLY A 118 -7.71 13.21 8.26
C GLY A 118 -8.23 13.34 6.82
N ALA A 119 -7.36 13.20 5.83
CA ALA A 119 -7.70 13.13 4.41
C ALA A 119 -7.25 11.81 3.79
N LEU A 120 -7.98 11.37 2.77
CA LEU A 120 -7.66 10.18 2.00
C LEU A 120 -6.90 10.59 0.74
N TYR A 121 -5.80 9.92 0.46
CA TYR A 121 -4.92 10.18 -0.67
C TYR A 121 -4.73 8.93 -1.52
N ILE A 122 -4.72 9.12 -2.84
CA ILE A 122 -4.32 8.11 -3.82
C ILE A 122 -3.21 8.72 -4.67
N PRO A 123 -2.00 8.14 -4.68
CA PRO A 123 -0.99 8.52 -5.65
C PRO A 123 -1.37 8.00 -7.04
N GLY A 124 -1.13 8.80 -8.08
CA GLY A 124 -1.30 8.36 -9.46
C GLY A 124 -0.23 7.35 -9.86
N HIS A 125 -0.66 6.19 -10.32
CA HIS A 125 0.20 5.07 -10.63
C HIS A 125 0.03 4.67 -12.10
N ASP A 126 1.10 4.93 -12.86
CA ASP A 126 1.16 4.74 -14.31
C ASP A 126 0.01 5.48 -15.04
N PRO A 127 0.09 6.82 -15.11
CA PRO A 127 -0.99 7.62 -15.66
C PRO A 127 -1.07 7.47 -17.17
N LYS A 128 -2.30 7.42 -17.69
CA LYS A 128 -2.61 7.52 -19.12
C LYS A 128 -2.55 8.96 -19.64
N LEU A 129 -2.15 9.89 -18.78
CA LEU A 129 -1.90 11.29 -19.11
C LEU A 129 -0.47 11.46 -19.66
N ASP A 130 -0.07 12.71 -19.84
CA ASP A 130 1.34 13.05 -20.09
C ASP A 130 2.21 12.54 -18.92
N TRP A 131 3.22 11.75 -19.28
CA TRP A 131 4.20 11.10 -18.42
C TRP A 131 5.10 12.07 -17.64
N THR A 132 5.08 13.35 -17.99
CA THR A 132 5.74 14.42 -17.23
C THR A 132 4.88 14.94 -16.06
N ILE A 133 3.61 14.55 -15.99
CA ILE A 133 2.66 15.04 -14.99
C ILE A 133 2.47 14.02 -13.88
N ARG A 134 2.80 14.41 -12.66
CA ARG A 134 2.43 13.67 -11.46
C ARG A 134 0.98 13.96 -11.08
N THR A 135 0.21 12.92 -10.79
CA THR A 135 -1.15 13.03 -10.27
C THR A 135 -1.22 12.57 -8.82
N VAL A 136 -1.98 13.31 -8.01
CA VAL A 136 -2.37 12.90 -6.65
C VAL A 136 -3.85 13.20 -6.48
N TYR A 137 -4.61 12.26 -5.96
CA TYR A 137 -6.04 12.41 -5.71
C TYR A 137 -6.29 12.53 -4.22
N LYS A 138 -7.21 13.41 -3.84
CA LYS A 138 -7.53 13.70 -2.44
C LYS A 138 -9.04 13.73 -2.20
N ARG A 139 -9.43 13.20 -1.05
CA ARG A 139 -10.77 13.33 -0.48
C ARG A 139 -10.68 13.75 0.99
N THR A 140 -11.62 14.55 1.47
CA THR A 140 -11.68 14.98 2.88
C THR A 140 -13.05 14.74 3.48
N ALA A 141 -13.20 14.96 4.79
CA ALA A 141 -14.51 14.92 5.48
C ALA A 141 -15.51 15.92 4.95
N THR A 142 -15.01 17.11 4.61
CA THR A 142 -15.84 18.24 4.18
C THR A 142 -16.03 18.25 2.66
N ASN A 143 -15.14 17.59 1.91
CA ASN A 143 -15.25 17.43 0.47
C ASN A 143 -15.33 15.95 0.12
N THR A 144 -16.56 15.48 -0.03
CA THR A 144 -16.90 14.10 -0.40
C THR A 144 -16.77 13.84 -1.90
N SER A 145 -16.11 14.73 -2.65
CA SER A 145 -15.75 14.52 -4.04
C SER A 145 -14.23 14.45 -4.16
N TRP A 146 -13.74 13.58 -5.05
CA TRP A 146 -12.32 13.44 -5.29
C TRP A 146 -11.77 14.62 -6.09
N SER A 147 -10.80 15.30 -5.49
CA SER A 147 -10.00 16.34 -6.15
C SER A 147 -8.79 15.69 -6.81
N GLN A 148 -8.44 16.13 -8.02
CA GLN A 148 -7.22 15.75 -8.70
C GLN A 148 -6.23 16.91 -8.65
N PHE A 149 -5.04 16.67 -8.13
CA PHE A 149 -3.92 17.58 -8.19
C PHE A 149 -2.90 17.08 -9.21
N ARG A 150 -2.37 18.02 -9.99
CA ARG A 150 -1.38 17.75 -11.02
C ARG A 150 -0.14 18.57 -10.72
N SER A 151 1.05 17.99 -10.80
CA SER A 151 2.28 18.77 -10.69
C SER A 151 2.33 19.80 -11.81
N THR A 152 2.59 21.06 -11.47
CA THR A 152 2.81 22.13 -12.45
C THR A 152 4.26 22.22 -12.92
N ASN A 153 5.17 21.55 -12.22
CA ASN A 153 6.61 21.56 -12.49
C ASN A 153 6.98 20.34 -13.34
N ALA A 154 6.76 20.44 -14.64
CA ALA A 154 7.41 19.57 -15.62
C ALA A 154 8.87 20.01 -15.71
N VAL A 155 9.74 19.53 -14.82
CA VAL A 155 11.18 19.75 -15.02
C VAL A 155 11.55 18.92 -16.26
N GLU A 156 12.04 19.62 -17.29
CA GLU A 156 12.21 19.23 -18.69
C GLU A 156 13.24 18.13 -18.98
N ALA A 157 13.46 17.16 -18.10
CA ALA A 157 14.30 16.01 -18.41
C ALA A 157 13.80 14.78 -17.66
N ASP A 158 13.03 13.98 -18.39
CA ASP A 158 12.83 12.55 -18.27
C ASP A 158 12.51 12.00 -16.87
N SER A 159 11.30 11.41 -16.72
CA SER A 159 10.84 10.50 -15.65
C SER A 159 10.14 11.03 -14.38
N TRP A 160 9.94 12.33 -14.19
CA TRP A 160 9.31 12.87 -12.96
C TRP A 160 7.87 12.40 -12.66
N GLY A 161 7.04 12.18 -13.69
CA GLY A 161 5.58 12.04 -13.56
C GLY A 161 5.01 10.63 -13.72
N ILE A 162 5.80 9.67 -14.20
CA ILE A 162 5.27 8.39 -14.72
C ILE A 162 4.76 7.48 -13.59
N HIS A 163 5.35 7.54 -12.40
CA HIS A 163 4.89 6.70 -11.30
C HIS A 163 4.99 7.44 -9.98
N THR A 164 3.85 7.58 -9.29
CA THR A 164 3.86 7.85 -7.86
C THR A 164 3.60 6.55 -7.12
N TYR A 165 4.65 5.90 -6.63
CA TYR A 165 4.52 4.60 -5.96
C TYR A 165 3.93 4.74 -4.55
N ASP A 166 4.29 5.79 -3.82
CA ASP A 166 3.80 6.00 -2.45
C ASP A 166 3.66 7.48 -2.11
N ILE A 167 2.87 7.75 -1.06
CA ILE A 167 2.66 9.06 -0.45
C ILE A 167 2.64 8.93 1.07
N ALA A 168 3.30 9.85 1.78
CA ALA A 168 3.37 9.84 3.24
C ALA A 168 3.26 11.25 3.83
N GLY A 169 2.69 11.35 5.03
CA GLY A 169 2.75 12.55 5.85
C GLY A 169 3.98 12.51 6.77
N PHE A 170 4.73 13.61 6.85
CA PHE A 170 5.85 13.75 7.77
C PHE A 170 6.07 15.23 8.12
N ASP A 171 6.16 15.53 9.42
CA ASP A 171 6.40 16.91 9.92
C ASP A 171 5.44 17.96 9.30
N GLY A 172 4.15 17.62 9.26
CA GLY A 172 3.08 18.48 8.71
C GLY A 172 3.16 18.73 7.20
N LYS A 173 3.93 17.92 6.47
CA LYS A 173 4.11 18.01 5.00
C LYS A 173 3.74 16.68 4.36
N LEU A 174 3.42 16.73 3.07
CA LEU A 174 3.26 15.53 2.26
C LEU A 174 4.52 15.28 1.45
N PHE A 175 4.85 14.01 1.33
CA PHE A 175 5.93 13.50 0.53
C PHE A 175 5.38 12.46 -0.43
N CYS A 176 5.85 12.45 -1.66
CA CYS A 176 5.56 11.40 -2.61
C CYS A 176 6.85 10.92 -3.26
N THR A 177 6.82 9.68 -3.76
CA THR A 177 7.99 9.00 -4.32
C THR A 177 7.70 8.37 -5.67
N GLY A 178 8.72 7.86 -6.35
CA GLY A 178 8.71 7.33 -7.71
C GLY A 178 10.11 7.33 -8.27
N TYR A 179 10.26 7.89 -9.47
CA TYR A 179 11.55 8.28 -10.07
C TYR A 179 12.09 9.62 -9.51
N ALA A 180 11.32 10.25 -8.63
CA ALA A 180 11.70 11.47 -7.94
C ALA A 180 10.91 11.61 -6.66
N TYR A 181 11.46 12.37 -5.72
CA TYR A 181 10.80 12.79 -4.51
C TYR A 181 10.10 14.13 -4.71
N GLY A 182 8.83 14.19 -4.34
CA GLY A 182 8.06 15.44 -4.28
C GLY A 182 7.74 15.79 -2.84
N ILE A 183 7.78 17.10 -2.53
CA ILE A 183 7.32 17.63 -1.25
C ILE A 183 6.20 18.66 -1.47
N SER A 184 5.15 18.58 -0.66
CA SER A 184 4.05 19.55 -0.63
C SER A 184 3.84 20.07 0.78
N THR A 185 3.71 21.40 0.89
CA THR A 185 3.46 22.12 2.16
C THR A 185 2.03 22.68 2.26
N ASP A 186 1.19 22.42 1.26
CA ASP A 186 -0.17 22.97 1.14
C ASP A 186 -1.23 21.87 0.96
N GLY A 187 -0.92 20.68 1.49
CA GLY A 187 -1.83 19.54 1.52
C GLY A 187 -2.04 18.87 0.15
N GLY A 188 -1.06 19.00 -0.75
CA GLY A 188 -0.98 18.33 -2.05
C GLY A 188 -1.35 19.21 -3.25
N GLN A 189 -1.60 20.51 -3.04
CA GLN A 189 -2.01 21.42 -4.11
C GLN A 189 -0.85 21.80 -5.02
N THR A 190 0.33 22.05 -4.42
CA THR A 190 1.58 22.29 -5.15
C THR A 190 2.67 21.35 -4.68
N TRP A 191 3.63 21.07 -5.58
CA TRP A 191 4.72 20.13 -5.34
C TRP A 191 6.05 20.74 -5.76
N SER A 192 7.04 20.60 -4.89
CA SER A 192 8.43 21.00 -5.13
C SER A 192 9.33 19.77 -5.22
N ASN A 193 10.46 19.91 -5.91
CA ASN A 193 11.46 18.86 -6.02
C ASN A 193 12.16 18.63 -4.66
N ALA A 194 12.15 17.40 -4.18
CA ALA A 194 12.85 16.97 -2.96
C ALA A 194 13.96 15.95 -3.23
N GLY A 195 14.37 15.72 -4.48
CA GLY A 195 15.48 14.85 -4.86
C GLY A 195 15.11 13.90 -6.00
N SER A 196 16.11 13.29 -6.62
CA SER A 196 15.92 12.21 -7.59
C SER A 196 16.01 10.84 -6.92
N SER A 197 15.35 9.85 -7.52
CA SER A 197 15.49 8.45 -7.15
C SER A 197 15.47 7.61 -8.43
N PRO A 198 16.30 6.58 -8.61
CA PRO A 198 16.17 5.68 -9.74
C PRO A 198 14.77 5.06 -9.74
N ARG A 199 14.34 4.45 -8.62
CA ARG A 199 12.94 4.09 -8.33
C ARG A 199 12.75 3.82 -6.83
N CYS A 200 12.06 4.71 -6.12
CA CYS A 200 11.73 4.54 -4.71
C CYS A 200 10.27 4.12 -4.53
N SER A 201 10.05 2.89 -4.06
CA SER A 201 8.74 2.24 -3.97
C SER A 201 7.95 2.62 -2.72
N ALA A 202 8.62 3.02 -1.64
CA ALA A 202 7.96 3.23 -0.35
C ALA A 202 8.62 4.33 0.48
N LEU A 203 7.80 5.04 1.26
CA LEU A 203 8.24 6.02 2.25
C LEU A 203 7.99 5.49 3.66
N LEU A 204 9.02 5.47 4.49
CA LEU A 204 8.94 4.93 5.86
C LEU A 204 9.50 5.90 6.90
N THR A 205 8.86 5.95 8.07
CA THR A 205 9.30 6.78 9.19
C THR A 205 9.89 5.90 10.29
N VAL A 206 11.16 6.11 10.63
CA VAL A 206 11.85 5.36 11.70
C VAL A 206 12.69 6.32 12.53
N GLY A 207 12.59 6.23 13.86
CA GLY A 207 13.36 7.09 14.77
C GLY A 207 13.08 8.58 14.61
N GLY A 208 11.88 8.96 14.16
CA GLY A 208 11.53 10.35 13.86
C GLY A 208 12.15 10.92 12.59
N LYS A 209 12.72 10.07 11.73
CA LYS A 209 13.27 10.44 10.42
C LYS A 209 12.43 9.81 9.30
N LEU A 210 12.43 10.48 8.15
CA LEU A 210 11.78 10.00 6.94
C LEU A 210 12.81 9.42 5.97
N TYR A 211 12.53 8.22 5.49
CA TYR A 211 13.36 7.48 4.55
C TYR A 211 12.59 7.14 3.28
N GLY A 212 13.30 7.02 2.18
CA GLY A 212 12.82 6.42 0.93
C GLY A 212 13.51 5.08 0.70
N ALA A 213 12.73 4.02 0.45
CA ALA A 213 13.23 2.70 0.13
C ALA A 213 13.27 2.48 -1.39
N THR A 214 14.48 2.36 -1.95
CA THR A 214 14.66 2.10 -3.37
C THR A 214 14.84 0.62 -3.64
N PHE A 215 14.25 0.14 -4.73
CA PHE A 215 14.39 -1.26 -5.12
C PHE A 215 15.44 -1.46 -6.21
N GLU A 216 15.67 -0.44 -7.04
CA GLU A 216 16.83 -0.41 -7.93
C GLU A 216 18.09 -0.07 -7.12
N LEU A 217 19.08 -0.97 -7.15
CA LEU A 217 20.40 -0.86 -6.50
C LEU A 217 20.42 -0.91 -4.96
N LEU A 218 19.30 -1.27 -4.32
CA LEU A 218 19.22 -1.61 -2.88
C LEU A 218 19.81 -0.55 -1.93
N PHE A 219 19.28 0.67 -1.94
CA PHE A 219 19.71 1.72 -1.02
C PHE A 219 18.54 2.45 -0.36
N ILE A 220 18.85 3.09 0.77
CA ILE A 220 17.93 3.97 1.49
C ILE A 220 18.36 5.41 1.24
N ASP A 221 17.38 6.24 0.91
CA ASP A 221 17.54 7.69 0.94
C ASP A 221 16.98 8.24 2.26
N GLU A 222 17.59 9.29 2.81
CA GLU A 222 17.10 10.00 4.01
C GLU A 222 16.73 11.43 3.64
N TYR A 223 15.57 11.89 4.10
CA TYR A 223 15.16 13.28 3.99
C TYR A 223 15.89 14.15 5.00
N ASN A 224 16.56 15.20 4.51
CA ASN A 224 17.18 16.22 5.36
C ASN A 224 16.29 17.49 5.42
N PRO A 225 15.70 17.82 6.58
CA PRO A 225 14.85 19.01 6.71
C PRO A 225 15.56 20.34 6.45
N ALA A 226 16.88 20.41 6.69
CA ALA A 226 17.67 21.62 6.50
C ALA A 226 17.86 21.97 5.02
N THR A 227 18.09 20.95 4.18
CA THR A 227 18.26 21.12 2.73
C THR A 227 16.96 20.95 1.96
N LYS A 228 15.92 20.38 2.59
CA LYS A 228 14.65 19.96 1.99
C LYS A 228 14.86 18.96 0.84
N GLN A 229 15.92 18.15 0.92
CA GLN A 229 16.26 17.15 -0.09
C GLN A 229 16.42 15.78 0.57
N PHE A 230 16.01 14.75 -0.15
CA PHE A 230 16.45 13.39 0.05
C PHE A 230 17.88 13.24 -0.46
N SER A 231 18.66 12.46 0.27
CA SER A 231 20.02 12.11 -0.12
C SER A 231 20.27 10.65 0.18
N ARG A 232 20.99 9.99 -0.72
CA ARG A 232 21.41 8.61 -0.52
C ARG A 232 22.26 8.51 0.73
N ARG A 233 21.91 7.55 1.60
CA ARG A 233 22.73 7.14 2.73
C ARG A 233 23.91 6.31 2.24
N SER A 234 24.92 6.98 1.67
CA SER A 234 26.15 6.35 1.15
C SER A 234 26.98 5.65 2.23
N ASP A 235 26.68 5.95 3.49
CA ASP A 235 27.20 5.29 4.67
C ASP A 235 26.53 3.95 4.97
N LEU A 236 25.41 3.64 4.31
CA LEU A 236 24.72 2.36 4.31
C LEU A 236 25.02 1.67 2.96
N THR A 237 25.71 0.55 3.01
CA THR A 237 26.17 -0.21 1.84
C THR A 237 25.16 -1.31 1.46
N ALA A 238 25.36 -1.96 0.32
CA ALA A 238 24.60 -3.17 -0.04
C ALA A 238 24.71 -4.28 1.05
N VAL A 239 25.80 -4.31 1.81
CA VAL A 239 25.95 -5.22 2.97
C VAL A 239 24.97 -4.88 4.09
N ASP A 240 24.65 -3.60 4.27
CA ASP A 240 23.66 -3.14 5.24
C ASP A 240 22.23 -3.41 4.79
N TRP A 241 21.98 -3.61 3.49
CA TRP A 241 20.64 -3.95 3.00
C TRP A 241 20.13 -5.28 3.56
N ASN A 242 21.03 -6.27 3.74
CA ASN A 242 20.71 -7.51 4.44
C ASN A 242 20.29 -7.29 5.90
N LYS A 243 20.57 -6.11 6.47
CA LYS A 243 20.09 -5.72 7.80
C LYS A 243 18.72 -5.05 7.76
N PHE A 244 18.24 -4.54 6.62
CA PHE A 244 16.86 -4.06 6.47
C PHE A 244 15.89 -5.18 6.14
N LEU A 245 16.38 -6.27 5.56
CA LEU A 245 15.62 -7.46 5.22
C LEU A 245 16.30 -8.72 5.79
N PRO A 246 16.51 -8.80 7.11
CA PRO A 246 17.25 -9.90 7.74
C PRO A 246 16.63 -11.26 7.42
N GLY A 247 17.44 -12.16 6.86
CA GLY A 247 17.06 -13.54 6.56
C GLY A 247 16.60 -13.79 5.12
N ILE A 248 16.29 -12.74 4.35
CA ILE A 248 16.03 -12.89 2.92
C ILE A 248 17.33 -13.28 2.22
N GLN A 249 17.28 -14.38 1.47
CA GLN A 249 18.44 -14.87 0.74
C GLN A 249 18.59 -14.09 -0.56
N VAL A 250 19.70 -13.38 -0.69
CA VAL A 250 20.00 -12.60 -1.89
C VAL A 250 21.04 -13.41 -2.67
N THR A 251 20.59 -14.11 -3.71
CA THR A 251 21.50 -14.97 -4.50
C THR A 251 22.42 -14.13 -5.40
N ASP A 252 21.93 -12.98 -5.87
CA ASP A 252 22.74 -11.94 -6.50
C ASP A 252 22.18 -10.54 -6.13
N PRO A 253 22.86 -9.77 -5.24
CA PRO A 253 22.35 -8.50 -4.75
C PRO A 253 22.21 -7.42 -5.82
N ILE A 254 22.79 -7.59 -7.00
CA ILE A 254 22.64 -6.63 -8.10
C ILE A 254 21.38 -6.95 -8.93
N SER A 255 20.89 -8.20 -8.90
CA SER A 255 19.73 -8.65 -9.70
C SER A 255 18.49 -9.06 -8.89
N SER A 256 18.58 -9.20 -7.57
CA SER A 256 17.47 -9.69 -6.73
C SER A 256 16.32 -8.69 -6.45
N TYR A 257 16.31 -7.49 -7.08
CA TYR A 257 15.25 -6.46 -6.99
C TYR A 257 14.38 -6.55 -5.71
N LEU A 258 14.97 -6.28 -4.55
CA LEU A 258 14.24 -6.38 -3.27
C LEU A 258 13.39 -5.14 -3.04
N LYS A 259 12.16 -5.33 -2.58
CA LYS A 259 11.19 -4.27 -2.33
C LYS A 259 10.78 -4.23 -0.86
N ILE A 260 10.71 -3.01 -0.32
CA ILE A 260 9.98 -2.69 0.90
C ILE A 260 8.65 -2.08 0.45
N VAL A 261 7.54 -2.60 0.99
CA VAL A 261 6.17 -2.15 0.69
C VAL A 261 5.32 -2.10 1.95
N ARG A 262 4.17 -1.42 1.87
CA ARG A 262 3.20 -1.25 2.96
C ARG A 262 3.85 -0.79 4.29
N PRO A 263 4.76 0.21 4.30
CA PRO A 263 5.27 0.73 5.57
C PRO A 263 4.14 1.37 6.37
N ILE A 264 4.17 1.11 7.68
CA ILE A 264 3.26 1.67 8.67
C ILE A 264 4.06 2.13 9.88
N SER A 265 3.92 3.40 10.21
CA SER A 265 4.52 3.99 11.40
C SER A 265 3.79 3.54 12.66
N MET A 266 4.55 3.06 13.64
CA MET A 266 4.08 2.62 14.97
C MET A 266 4.92 3.34 16.03
N GLY A 267 4.47 4.53 16.44
CA GLY A 267 5.26 5.42 17.29
C GLY A 267 6.55 5.84 16.60
N THR A 268 7.71 5.49 17.18
CA THR A 268 9.03 5.76 16.59
C THR A 268 9.56 4.62 15.73
N ALA A 269 8.85 3.50 15.63
CA ALA A 269 9.22 2.36 14.80
C ALA A 269 8.40 2.33 13.50
N SER A 270 8.84 1.53 12.53
CA SER A 270 8.06 1.19 11.34
C SER A 270 7.93 -0.32 11.24
N ILE A 271 6.74 -0.79 10.87
CA ILE A 271 6.53 -2.15 10.42
C ILE A 271 6.26 -2.13 8.91
N TYR A 272 6.82 -3.07 8.17
CA TYR A 272 6.67 -3.15 6.72
C TYR A 272 6.77 -4.58 6.20
N LEU A 273 6.32 -4.77 4.97
CA LEU A 273 6.52 -6.00 4.22
C LEU A 273 7.78 -5.90 3.37
N GLY A 274 8.52 -6.99 3.28
CA GLY A 274 9.67 -7.13 2.42
C GLY A 274 9.58 -8.37 1.53
N GLY A 275 10.12 -8.27 0.33
CA GLY A 275 10.08 -9.37 -0.62
C GLY A 275 10.87 -9.09 -1.88
N TYR A 276 10.68 -9.96 -2.86
CA TYR A 276 11.24 -9.82 -4.19
C TYR A 276 10.28 -9.08 -5.09
N GLU A 277 10.81 -8.38 -6.08
CA GLU A 277 10.03 -7.88 -7.19
C GLU A 277 9.52 -9.06 -8.03
N SER A 278 8.19 -9.24 -8.01
CA SER A 278 7.54 -10.27 -8.83
C SER A 278 7.37 -9.81 -10.27
N SER A 279 7.14 -8.50 -10.45
CA SER A 279 7.13 -7.81 -11.74
C SER A 279 7.39 -6.31 -11.54
N ASP A 280 7.44 -5.51 -12.62
CA ASP A 280 7.83 -4.08 -12.62
C ASP A 280 7.20 -3.27 -11.45
N HIS A 281 5.97 -3.62 -11.07
CA HIS A 281 5.23 -2.91 -10.03
C HIS A 281 4.77 -3.79 -8.86
N GLN A 282 4.92 -5.11 -8.94
CA GLN A 282 4.38 -6.03 -7.93
C GLN A 282 5.47 -6.64 -7.05
N THR A 283 5.10 -7.01 -5.83
CA THR A 283 6.02 -7.58 -4.85
C THR A 283 5.57 -8.95 -4.39
N GLY A 284 6.41 -9.95 -4.59
CA GLY A 284 6.34 -11.24 -3.94
C GLY A 284 6.78 -11.11 -2.48
N THR A 285 5.86 -10.68 -1.62
CA THR A 285 6.12 -10.50 -0.18
C THR A 285 6.48 -11.83 0.47
N THR A 286 7.53 -11.79 1.29
CA THR A 286 8.08 -12.99 1.96
C THR A 286 8.02 -12.85 3.47
N ASP A 287 8.20 -11.62 3.98
CA ASP A 287 8.37 -11.40 5.39
C ASP A 287 7.88 -10.02 5.87
N VAL A 288 7.63 -9.97 7.18
CA VAL A 288 7.27 -8.78 7.95
C VAL A 288 8.48 -8.37 8.78
N PHE A 289 8.82 -7.10 8.70
CA PHE A 289 9.98 -6.52 9.38
C PHE A 289 9.56 -5.38 10.28
N LEU A 290 10.16 -5.35 11.47
CA LEU A 290 10.04 -4.25 12.41
C LEU A 290 11.38 -3.50 12.46
N ALA A 291 11.40 -2.26 11.99
CA ALA A 291 12.55 -1.36 12.12
C ALA A 291 12.35 -0.38 13.27
N ARG A 292 13.27 -0.40 14.24
CA ARG A 292 13.33 0.59 15.32
C ARG A 292 14.40 1.65 15.07
N SER A 293 15.40 1.34 14.26
CA SER A 293 16.47 2.26 13.88
C SER A 293 17.07 1.86 12.53
N LEU A 294 17.36 2.87 11.71
CA LEU A 294 18.12 2.76 10.46
C LEU A 294 19.43 3.57 10.53
N GLU A 295 19.84 3.96 11.74
CA GLU A 295 21.07 4.71 11.97
C GLU A 295 22.31 3.86 11.71
N LYS A 296 23.36 4.50 11.19
CA LYS A 296 24.63 3.82 10.94
C LYS A 296 25.17 3.21 12.24
N ASN A 297 25.62 1.95 12.17
CA ASN A 297 26.12 1.16 13.31
C ASN A 297 25.09 0.85 14.40
N ALA A 298 23.83 1.24 14.22
CA ALA A 298 22.74 1.00 15.17
C ALA A 298 21.46 0.58 14.43
N ILE A 299 21.60 -0.11 13.28
CA ILE A 299 20.47 -0.68 12.55
C ILE A 299 19.84 -1.75 13.44
N ASP A 300 18.57 -1.56 13.80
CA ASP A 300 17.76 -2.51 14.55
C ASP A 300 16.51 -2.83 13.73
N VAL A 301 16.58 -3.95 13.02
CA VAL A 301 15.48 -4.51 12.26
C VAL A 301 15.38 -5.99 12.60
N ILE A 302 14.18 -6.44 12.91
CA ILE A 302 13.90 -7.86 13.19
C ILE A 302 12.82 -8.38 12.26
N ARG A 303 12.96 -9.63 11.84
CA ARG A 303 11.92 -10.40 11.16
C ARG A 303 10.89 -10.84 12.21
N THR A 304 9.61 -10.65 11.92
CA THR A 304 8.52 -10.94 12.87
C THR A 304 7.45 -11.88 12.30
N THR A 305 7.53 -12.28 11.03
CA THR A 305 6.52 -13.16 10.41
C THR A 305 6.29 -14.43 11.22
N PRO A 306 5.03 -14.80 11.49
CA PRO A 306 4.71 -16.11 12.07
C PRO A 306 5.28 -17.25 11.23
N SER A 307 5.78 -18.30 11.90
CA SER A 307 6.47 -19.40 11.22
C SER A 307 5.56 -20.13 10.23
N GLY A 308 6.04 -20.31 8.99
CA GLY A 308 5.34 -21.04 7.93
C GLY A 308 4.28 -20.22 7.19
N GLU A 309 4.08 -18.96 7.56
CA GLU A 309 3.11 -18.06 6.94
C GLU A 309 3.77 -17.17 5.88
N ARG A 310 3.02 -16.85 4.80
CA ARG A 310 3.39 -15.81 3.83
C ARG A 310 2.57 -14.54 4.10
N PRO A 311 3.20 -13.38 4.36
CA PRO A 311 2.48 -12.15 4.64
C PRO A 311 2.03 -11.45 3.36
N TRP A 312 0.88 -10.77 3.40
CA TRP A 312 0.29 -10.08 2.25
C TRP A 312 -0.01 -8.62 2.49
N ASP A 313 -0.47 -8.29 3.69
CA ASP A 313 -0.88 -6.94 4.03
C ASP A 313 -0.72 -6.64 5.52
N LEU A 314 -0.61 -5.36 5.84
CA LEU A 314 -0.48 -4.84 7.18
C LEU A 314 -1.41 -3.64 7.34
N ILE A 315 -2.03 -3.51 8.51
CA ILE A 315 -2.71 -2.28 8.93
C ILE A 315 -2.38 -1.99 10.39
N ALA A 316 -2.50 -0.73 10.80
CA ALA A 316 -2.44 -0.36 12.21
C ALA A 316 -3.68 0.44 12.63
N ARG A 317 -4.03 0.27 13.91
CA ARG A 317 -5.07 1.01 14.62
C ARG A 317 -4.53 1.38 15.98
N ASP A 318 -4.34 2.67 16.20
CA ASP A 318 -3.75 3.21 17.43
C ASP A 318 -2.37 2.59 17.73
N SER A 319 -2.33 1.67 18.69
CA SER A 319 -1.11 0.98 19.15
C SER A 319 -1.10 -0.52 18.79
N VAL A 320 -2.05 -0.95 17.95
CA VAL A 320 -2.23 -2.33 17.52
C VAL A 320 -1.89 -2.45 16.05
N ALA A 321 -1.01 -3.40 15.72
CA ALA A 321 -0.79 -3.83 14.34
C ALA A 321 -1.60 -5.08 14.05
N TYR A 322 -2.14 -5.17 12.85
CA TYR A 322 -2.74 -6.37 12.31
C TYR A 322 -1.95 -6.83 11.08
N LEU A 323 -1.87 -8.14 10.91
CA LEU A 323 -1.15 -8.77 9.80
C LEU A 323 -2.06 -9.78 9.12
N LEU A 324 -2.11 -9.70 7.80
CA LEU A 324 -2.74 -10.69 6.93
C LEU A 324 -1.67 -11.65 6.40
N THR A 325 -1.87 -12.94 6.62
CA THR A 325 -1.04 -13.99 6.02
C THR A 325 -1.85 -15.06 5.34
N SER A 326 -1.16 -15.95 4.65
CA SER A 326 -1.74 -17.22 4.22
C SER A 326 -0.73 -18.36 4.21
N THR A 327 -1.28 -19.57 4.24
CA THR A 327 -0.59 -20.80 3.82
C THR A 327 -1.29 -21.42 2.62
N LYS A 328 -0.51 -22.15 1.80
CA LYS A 328 -1.00 -22.88 0.62
C LYS A 328 -0.87 -24.37 0.84
N THR A 329 -1.90 -25.11 0.45
CA THR A 329 -1.87 -26.58 0.36
C THR A 329 -2.31 -27.02 -1.02
N GLY A 330 -1.88 -28.21 -1.47
CA GLY A 330 -2.15 -28.69 -2.82
C GLY A 330 -1.34 -27.98 -3.91
N SER A 331 -1.67 -28.25 -5.17
CA SER A 331 -0.96 -27.71 -6.34
C SER A 331 -1.85 -27.68 -7.57
N GLY A 332 -1.61 -26.78 -8.52
CA GLY A 332 -2.38 -26.75 -9.75
C GLY A 332 -3.84 -26.35 -9.51
N THR A 333 -4.78 -27.15 -10.02
CA THR A 333 -6.22 -26.90 -9.85
C THR A 333 -6.75 -27.32 -8.48
N SER A 334 -5.98 -28.08 -7.69
CA SER A 334 -6.36 -28.52 -6.34
C SER A 334 -5.75 -27.66 -5.24
N GLU A 335 -5.03 -26.59 -5.57
CA GLU A 335 -4.48 -25.71 -4.55
C GLU A 335 -5.60 -25.00 -3.79
N THR A 336 -5.43 -24.94 -2.47
CA THR A 336 -6.32 -24.24 -1.56
C THR A 336 -5.51 -23.41 -0.59
N PHE A 337 -6.10 -22.33 -0.11
CA PHE A 337 -5.45 -21.35 0.72
C PHE A 337 -6.14 -21.26 2.07
N THR A 338 -5.34 -21.13 3.11
CA THR A 338 -5.80 -20.77 4.44
C THR A 338 -5.31 -19.36 4.72
N VAL A 339 -6.24 -18.43 4.90
CA VAL A 339 -5.92 -17.04 5.26
C VAL A 339 -5.99 -16.89 6.77
N THR A 340 -5.00 -16.21 7.35
CA THR A 340 -4.90 -16.00 8.79
C THR A 340 -4.74 -14.50 9.09
N ILE A 341 -5.50 -14.01 10.07
CA ILE A 341 -5.36 -12.65 10.59
C ILE A 341 -4.70 -12.73 11.96
N TRP A 342 -3.65 -11.93 12.11
CA TRP A 342 -2.86 -11.82 13.33
C TRP A 342 -2.97 -10.43 13.92
N GLN A 343 -2.74 -10.32 15.21
CA GLN A 343 -2.67 -9.07 15.95
C GLN A 343 -1.38 -9.03 16.76
N SER A 344 -0.74 -7.87 16.82
CA SER A 344 0.36 -7.59 17.74
C SER A 344 0.12 -6.28 18.47
N THR A 345 0.55 -6.24 19.73
CA THR A 345 0.65 -5.02 20.52
C THR A 345 1.86 -4.17 20.12
N ALA A 346 1.97 -2.99 20.72
CA ALA A 346 2.95 -1.94 20.40
C ALA A 346 4.43 -2.38 20.43
N ASP A 347 4.78 -3.44 21.15
CA ASP A 347 6.15 -3.98 21.20
C ASP A 347 6.53 -4.74 19.93
N LEU A 348 5.54 -5.21 19.17
CA LEU A 348 5.67 -5.85 17.86
C LEU A 348 6.61 -7.08 17.88
N THR A 349 6.74 -7.70 19.06
CA THR A 349 7.62 -8.85 19.29
C THR A 349 6.91 -10.19 19.14
N GLY A 350 5.58 -10.22 19.02
CA GLY A 350 4.83 -11.46 18.88
C GLY A 350 3.44 -11.27 18.30
N TRP A 351 2.98 -12.27 17.55
CA TRP A 351 1.69 -12.25 16.89
C TRP A 351 0.71 -13.21 17.57
N THR A 352 -0.47 -12.71 17.89
CA THR A 352 -1.62 -13.49 18.35
C THR A 352 -2.56 -13.73 17.18
N GLN A 353 -2.83 -14.99 16.87
CA GLN A 353 -3.80 -15.35 15.85
C GLN A 353 -5.22 -14.97 16.28
N LEU A 354 -5.94 -14.24 15.44
CA LEU A 354 -7.34 -13.86 15.67
C LEU A 354 -8.32 -14.75 14.91
N TYR A 355 -8.08 -14.92 13.61
CA TYR A 355 -8.99 -15.63 12.72
C TYR A 355 -8.24 -16.47 11.71
N THR A 356 -8.88 -17.55 11.29
CA THR A 356 -8.40 -18.43 10.21
C THR A 356 -9.57 -18.77 9.30
N VAL A 357 -9.37 -18.60 8.00
CA VAL A 357 -10.34 -18.91 6.95
C VAL A 357 -9.73 -19.95 6.02
N PRO A 358 -9.99 -21.25 6.25
CA PRO A 358 -9.44 -22.32 5.44
C PRO A 358 -10.24 -22.54 4.14
N GLY A 359 -9.62 -23.22 3.18
CA GLY A 359 -10.31 -23.77 2.01
C GLY A 359 -10.71 -22.75 0.95
N LEU A 360 -10.05 -21.59 0.91
CA LEU A 360 -10.26 -20.59 -0.14
C LEU A 360 -9.61 -21.05 -1.45
N SER A 361 -10.21 -20.68 -2.58
CA SER A 361 -9.69 -20.95 -3.94
C SER A 361 -8.46 -20.10 -4.29
N THR A 362 -8.23 -19.02 -3.54
CA THR A 362 -7.10 -18.11 -3.63
C THR A 362 -6.84 -17.44 -2.27
N PHE A 363 -5.70 -16.77 -2.12
CA PHE A 363 -5.36 -16.03 -0.90
C PHE A 363 -6.03 -14.64 -0.85
N ALA A 364 -6.04 -14.01 0.32
CA ALA A 364 -6.41 -12.61 0.49
C ALA A 364 -5.16 -11.73 0.35
N ARG A 365 -5.21 -10.75 -0.56
CA ARG A 365 -4.09 -9.86 -0.88
C ARG A 365 -4.08 -8.60 -0.01
N SER A 366 -5.26 -8.11 0.36
CA SER A 366 -5.42 -6.96 1.25
C SER A 366 -6.56 -7.20 2.24
N PHE A 367 -6.56 -6.43 3.32
CA PHE A 367 -7.63 -6.48 4.29
C PHE A 367 -7.84 -5.15 4.99
N GLU A 368 -9.00 -5.01 5.62
CA GLU A 368 -9.29 -3.86 6.46
C GLU A 368 -10.07 -4.23 7.72
N GLU A 369 -9.77 -3.54 8.83
CA GLU A 369 -10.48 -3.66 10.10
C GLU A 369 -11.41 -2.46 10.30
N VAL A 370 -12.67 -2.76 10.65
CA VAL A 370 -13.67 -1.75 11.00
C VAL A 370 -14.52 -2.26 12.16
N ASN A 371 -14.46 -1.57 13.30
CA ASN A 371 -15.20 -1.93 14.51
C ASN A 371 -15.03 -3.42 14.85
N GLY A 372 -13.79 -3.91 14.71
CA GLY A 372 -13.21 -5.26 14.77
C GLY A 372 -13.86 -6.35 13.95
N ASP A 373 -14.72 -6.01 13.01
CA ASP A 373 -14.95 -6.88 11.87
C ASP A 373 -13.78 -6.74 10.89
N PHE A 374 -13.54 -7.79 10.11
CA PHE A 374 -12.48 -7.80 9.11
C PHE A 374 -13.04 -8.02 7.71
N TYR A 375 -12.52 -7.28 6.74
CA TYR A 375 -12.88 -7.38 5.34
C TYR A 375 -11.65 -7.82 4.56
N LEU A 376 -11.78 -8.90 3.79
CA LEU A 376 -10.70 -9.50 3.03
C LEU A 376 -10.92 -9.28 1.54
N GLY A 377 -9.92 -8.76 0.85
CA GLY A 377 -9.86 -8.71 -0.60
C GLY A 377 -9.12 -9.93 -1.15
N LEU A 378 -9.83 -10.85 -1.81
CA LEU A 378 -9.20 -12.00 -2.46
C LEU A 378 -8.41 -11.56 -3.69
N GLY A 379 -7.18 -12.05 -3.83
CA GLY A 379 -6.28 -11.71 -4.93
C GLY A 379 -5.74 -12.94 -5.65
N THR A 380 -4.84 -12.75 -6.59
CA THR A 380 -4.14 -13.80 -7.34
C THR A 380 -2.79 -13.29 -7.81
N ASP A 381 -1.82 -14.17 -7.96
CA ASP A 381 -0.61 -13.88 -8.75
C ASP A 381 -0.88 -14.19 -10.23
N ASP A 382 0.05 -13.75 -11.09
CA ASP A 382 -0.04 -13.89 -12.55
C ASP A 382 0.30 -15.32 -13.03
N GLY A 383 0.83 -16.16 -12.14
CA GLY A 383 1.26 -17.52 -12.47
C GLY A 383 2.63 -17.61 -13.13
N VAL A 384 3.39 -16.51 -13.16
CA VAL A 384 4.75 -16.45 -13.74
C VAL A 384 5.75 -16.26 -12.59
N SER A 385 6.87 -16.98 -12.63
CA SER A 385 7.96 -16.71 -11.68
C SER A 385 8.54 -15.32 -11.92
N GLY A 386 8.83 -14.59 -10.84
CA GLY A 386 9.40 -13.26 -10.91
C GLY A 386 10.81 -13.24 -11.49
N TYR A 387 11.46 -12.06 -11.44
CA TYR A 387 12.82 -11.90 -11.93
C TYR A 387 13.83 -12.75 -11.14
N ASP A 388 13.56 -13.00 -9.85
CA ASP A 388 14.36 -13.88 -9.00
C ASP A 388 13.75 -15.30 -8.97
N SER A 389 14.59 -16.31 -9.14
CA SER A 389 14.19 -17.72 -9.01
C SER A 389 13.66 -18.09 -7.63
N ALA A 390 14.00 -17.29 -6.61
CA ALA A 390 13.43 -17.40 -5.27
C ALA A 390 11.98 -16.91 -5.21
N ASP A 391 11.57 -16.00 -6.10
CA ASP A 391 10.21 -15.51 -6.18
C ASP A 391 9.33 -16.43 -7.04
N GLN A 392 8.71 -17.37 -6.35
CA GLN A 392 7.72 -18.24 -6.97
C GLN A 392 6.34 -17.60 -6.80
N THR A 393 5.63 -17.49 -7.93
CA THR A 393 4.19 -17.23 -7.97
C THR A 393 3.50 -18.09 -6.92
N TYR A 394 2.67 -17.46 -6.10
CA TYR A 394 2.01 -18.15 -5.02
C TYR A 394 0.81 -18.94 -5.52
N THR A 395 0.11 -18.44 -6.54
CA THR A 395 -0.96 -19.17 -7.22
C THR A 395 -0.45 -19.88 -8.48
N THR A 396 -1.06 -21.02 -8.78
CA THR A 396 -0.93 -21.66 -10.08
C THR A 396 -1.89 -20.98 -11.06
N GLY A 397 -1.45 -19.84 -11.60
CA GLY A 397 -2.20 -19.01 -12.53
C GLY A 397 -3.24 -18.10 -11.88
N ILE A 398 -3.99 -17.42 -12.73
CA ILE A 398 -5.00 -16.42 -12.36
C ILE A 398 -6.24 -17.09 -11.76
N LYS A 399 -6.67 -16.61 -10.60
CA LYS A 399 -7.88 -17.10 -9.91
C LYS A 399 -9.10 -16.25 -10.22
N ALA A 400 -10.20 -16.92 -10.59
CA ALA A 400 -11.47 -16.28 -10.92
C ALA A 400 -12.09 -15.50 -9.73
N ASP A 401 -11.74 -15.88 -8.50
CA ASP A 401 -12.20 -15.20 -7.29
C ASP A 401 -11.39 -13.95 -6.93
N SER A 402 -10.35 -13.61 -7.68
CA SER A 402 -9.63 -12.35 -7.51
C SER A 402 -10.58 -11.15 -7.68
N GLY A 403 -10.54 -10.25 -6.69
CA GLY A 403 -11.44 -9.10 -6.51
C GLY A 403 -12.69 -9.38 -5.66
N ARG A 404 -12.90 -10.63 -5.20
CA ARG A 404 -14.01 -10.95 -4.29
C ARG A 404 -13.73 -10.42 -2.89
N ILE A 405 -14.74 -9.81 -2.28
CA ILE A 405 -14.65 -9.28 -0.92
C ILE A 405 -15.39 -10.19 0.05
N LEU A 406 -14.68 -10.64 1.08
CA LEU A 406 -15.25 -11.41 2.18
C LEU A 406 -15.31 -10.57 3.44
N TRP A 407 -16.30 -10.80 4.28
CA TRP A 407 -16.46 -10.14 5.58
C TRP A 407 -16.47 -11.20 6.68
N ILE A 408 -15.48 -11.14 7.57
CA ILE A 408 -15.45 -11.90 8.81
C ILE A 408 -16.18 -11.07 9.85
N ARG A 409 -17.43 -11.44 10.10
CA ARG A 409 -18.28 -10.81 11.11
C ARG A 409 -17.98 -11.41 12.47
N ARG A 410 -17.65 -10.56 13.44
CA ARG A 410 -17.51 -11.00 14.82
C ARG A 410 -18.82 -11.57 15.35
N PRO A 411 -18.75 -12.62 16.19
CA PRO A 411 -19.91 -13.03 16.95
C PRO A 411 -20.41 -11.83 17.75
N ASN A 412 -21.71 -11.57 17.75
CA ASN A 412 -22.30 -10.63 18.69
C ASN A 412 -22.00 -11.16 20.10
N THR A 413 -20.96 -10.65 20.75
CA THR A 413 -20.86 -10.73 22.19
C THR A 413 -22.00 -9.87 22.68
N SER A 414 -23.13 -10.51 22.97
CA SER A 414 -24.25 -9.86 23.63
C SER A 414 -23.63 -9.15 24.83
N SER A 415 -23.64 -7.82 24.77
CA SER A 415 -23.21 -6.99 25.87
C SER A 415 -24.06 -7.42 27.05
N SER A 416 -23.46 -8.20 27.94
CA SER A 416 -23.96 -8.39 29.29
C SER A 416 -23.92 -7.00 29.90
N SER A 417 -24.97 -6.25 29.63
CA SER A 417 -25.33 -5.04 30.32
C SER A 417 -25.50 -5.48 31.76
N SER A 418 -24.42 -5.32 32.53
CA SER A 418 -24.48 -5.19 33.97
C SER A 418 -25.45 -4.03 34.22
N SER A 419 -26.70 -4.40 34.45
CA SER A 419 -27.73 -3.54 34.98
C SER A 419 -27.28 -3.14 36.37
N SER A 420 -26.45 -2.10 36.44
CA SER A 420 -26.24 -1.35 37.67
C SER A 420 -27.59 -0.73 38.03
N SER A 421 -28.31 -1.42 38.91
CA SER A 421 -29.48 -0.92 39.61
C SER A 421 -29.08 0.35 40.38
N SER A 422 -29.30 1.52 39.76
CA SER A 422 -29.24 2.80 40.43
C SER A 422 -30.51 2.95 41.29
N SER A 423 -30.33 2.72 42.58
CA SER A 423 -31.29 3.10 43.61
C SER A 423 -31.41 4.63 43.64
N SER A 424 -32.58 5.11 43.23
CA SER A 424 -33.03 6.48 43.40
C SER A 424 -33.19 6.80 44.89
N SER A 425 -32.35 7.69 45.42
CA SER A 425 -32.63 8.41 46.66
C SER A 425 -32.85 9.88 46.32
N SER A 426 -34.12 10.27 46.46
CA SER A 426 -34.64 11.62 46.40
C SER A 426 -34.33 12.36 47.71
N SER A 427 -33.68 13.53 47.62
CA SER A 427 -33.78 14.56 48.66
C SER A 427 -33.70 15.94 48.04
N SER A 428 -34.81 16.65 48.17
CA SER A 428 -35.07 18.05 47.84
C SER A 428 -34.61 18.98 48.97
N SER A 429 -34.07 20.15 48.61
CA SER A 429 -34.14 21.45 49.33
C SER A 429 -33.32 22.48 48.52
N SER A 430 -33.96 23.39 47.77
CA SER A 430 -34.47 24.72 48.16
C SER A 430 -33.39 25.78 48.46
N SER A 431 -33.14 26.61 47.43
CA SER A 431 -33.04 28.07 47.42
C SER A 431 -32.21 28.82 48.47
N SER A 432 -31.26 29.64 48.00
CA SER A 432 -31.32 31.10 48.20
C SER A 432 -30.29 31.86 47.36
N SER A 433 -30.74 33.01 46.87
CA SER A 433 -30.11 34.04 46.07
C SER A 433 -29.07 34.87 46.84
N SER A 434 -28.07 35.43 46.16
CA SER A 434 -27.93 36.87 45.85
C SER A 434 -26.48 37.34 45.71
N SER A 435 -26.26 38.22 44.71
CA SER A 435 -25.27 39.33 44.63
C SER A 435 -23.78 39.01 44.74
N SER A 436 -22.81 39.69 44.11
CA SER A 436 -22.65 40.69 43.05
C SER A 436 -21.14 41.02 43.06
N SER A 437 -20.62 41.65 41.99
CA SER A 437 -19.29 42.31 41.89
C SER A 437 -18.06 41.38 41.98
N SER A 438 -16.94 41.57 41.30
CA SER A 438 -16.39 42.64 40.47
C SER A 438 -15.09 42.12 39.83
N SER A 439 -14.80 42.61 38.62
CA SER A 439 -13.48 42.86 38.02
C SER A 439 -12.20 42.24 38.62
N SER A 440 -11.41 41.57 37.77
CA SER A 440 -10.01 41.97 37.55
C SER A 440 -9.41 41.23 36.35
N SER A 441 -9.01 42.05 35.38
CA SER A 441 -8.03 41.80 34.33
C SER A 441 -6.68 41.30 34.88
N SER A 442 -6.06 40.33 34.19
CA SER A 442 -4.61 40.13 34.26
C SER A 442 -4.08 39.63 32.91
N SER A 443 -3.51 40.58 32.18
CA SER A 443 -2.61 40.43 31.05
C SER A 443 -1.16 40.24 31.52
N SER A 444 -0.44 39.26 30.96
CA SER A 444 1.03 39.18 30.84
C SER A 444 1.39 37.75 30.41
N SER A 445 2.35 37.44 29.55
CA SER A 445 3.44 38.21 28.98
C SER A 445 4.10 37.36 27.89
N SER A 446 4.37 37.98 26.74
CA SER A 446 5.28 37.52 25.71
C SER A 446 6.73 37.80 26.14
N SER A 447 7.60 36.80 26.03
CA SER A 447 9.05 36.96 26.22
C SER A 447 9.74 36.86 24.86
N SER A 448 10.15 38.02 24.36
CA SER A 448 11.13 38.22 23.29
C SER A 448 12.54 38.16 23.88
N SER A 449 13.45 37.44 23.22
CA SER A 449 14.88 37.48 23.52
C SER A 449 15.65 37.85 22.25
N SER A 450 16.02 39.13 22.19
CA SER A 450 17.04 39.69 21.32
C SER A 450 18.40 39.61 22.04
N GLY A 451 19.41 39.02 21.40
CA GLY A 451 20.81 39.12 21.81
C GLY A 451 21.67 39.34 20.58
N SER A 452 22.32 40.50 20.52
CA SER A 452 23.20 40.93 19.43
C SER A 452 24.59 41.28 19.99
N LEU A 453 25.60 41.17 19.10
CA LEU A 453 26.98 41.71 19.16
C LEU A 453 27.95 40.96 20.11
N GLY A 454 29.19 40.65 19.76
CA GLY A 454 30.00 40.93 18.56
C GLY A 454 31.48 40.55 18.80
N GLY A 455 32.28 40.57 17.72
CA GLY A 455 33.77 40.59 17.72
C GLY A 455 34.45 39.21 17.70
N THR A 456 35.56 38.96 17.00
CA THR A 456 36.49 39.77 16.20
C THR A 456 37.45 38.83 15.46
N SER A 457 37.78 39.22 14.22
CA SER A 457 39.02 39.06 13.43
C SER A 457 40.11 38.00 13.73
N GLY A 458 40.61 37.42 12.62
CA GLY A 458 42.01 37.05 12.35
C GLY A 458 42.20 35.55 12.11
N SER A 459 43.01 35.03 11.19
CA SER A 459 43.90 35.54 10.15
C SER A 459 44.47 34.32 9.42
N SER A 460 44.76 34.46 8.11
CA SER A 460 45.89 33.90 7.35
C SER A 460 46.17 32.38 7.20
N GLY A 461 46.37 32.00 5.93
CA GLY A 461 47.28 30.94 5.47
C GLY A 461 46.54 29.74 4.87
N GLY A 462 46.76 29.27 3.63
CA GLY A 462 47.82 29.50 2.66
C GLY A 462 48.21 28.16 2.04
N GLY A 463 48.12 28.04 0.71
CA GLY A 463 48.62 26.90 -0.09
C GLY A 463 47.69 25.68 -0.14
N GLY A 464 47.42 25.02 -1.25
CA GLY A 464 48.04 25.02 -2.57
C GLY A 464 48.07 23.57 -3.08
N ALA A 465 47.65 23.37 -4.34
CA ALA A 465 47.86 22.16 -5.17
C ALA A 465 47.13 20.88 -4.72
N THR A 466 46.63 19.98 -5.57
CA THR A 466 46.48 19.89 -7.03
C THR A 466 45.51 18.72 -7.26
N SER A 467 44.59 18.92 -8.19
CA SER A 467 44.00 17.95 -9.13
C SER A 467 44.28 16.46 -8.92
N GLY A 468 43.22 15.72 -8.62
CA GLY A 468 43.20 14.25 -8.64
C GLY A 468 41.77 13.73 -8.79
N VAL A 469 41.05 14.20 -9.81
CA VAL A 469 39.71 13.71 -10.15
C VAL A 469 39.87 12.39 -10.89
N PHE A 470 39.64 11.27 -10.21
CA PHE A 470 39.38 9.98 -10.85
C PHE A 470 37.91 9.96 -11.29
N PHE A 471 37.66 10.36 -12.54
CA PHE A 471 36.44 9.97 -13.25
C PHE A 471 36.61 8.50 -13.67
N VAL A 472 35.91 7.59 -13.00
CA VAL A 472 35.66 6.25 -13.55
C VAL A 472 34.46 6.39 -14.47
N ALA A 473 34.74 6.47 -15.77
CA ALA A 473 33.74 6.34 -16.81
C ALA A 473 33.34 4.85 -16.92
N ILE A 474 32.17 4.49 -16.37
CA ILE A 474 31.45 3.29 -16.78
C ILE A 474 30.20 3.77 -17.50
N SER A 475 30.25 3.74 -18.82
CA SER A 475 29.09 3.88 -19.69
C SER A 475 29.33 3.07 -20.96
N LEU A 476 28.25 2.43 -21.43
CA LEU A 476 28.08 1.68 -22.68
C LEU A 476 28.46 0.20 -22.68
N LEU A 477 27.60 -0.64 -22.09
CA LEU A 477 27.32 -2.00 -22.61
C LEU A 477 26.06 -2.60 -21.97
N SER A 478 24.86 -2.16 -22.37
CA SER A 478 23.59 -2.86 -22.05
C SER A 478 22.40 -2.50 -22.97
N VAL A 479 22.63 -2.25 -24.28
CA VAL A 479 21.52 -2.23 -25.26
C VAL A 479 21.96 -2.97 -26.52
N ALA A 480 21.94 -4.30 -26.47
CA ALA A 480 21.79 -5.18 -27.64
C ALA A 480 21.80 -6.65 -27.20
N ARG A 481 20.67 -7.15 -26.69
CA ARG A 481 20.27 -8.58 -26.80
C ARG A 481 18.87 -8.73 -26.21
N LYS A 482 17.87 -8.89 -27.07
CA LYS A 482 16.99 -10.08 -27.16
C LYS A 482 15.73 -9.81 -28.01
N ALA A 483 15.91 -9.44 -29.28
CA ALA A 483 14.88 -9.69 -30.29
C ALA A 483 14.90 -11.19 -30.68
N GLY A 484 14.35 -12.02 -29.80
CA GLY A 484 14.20 -13.46 -30.00
C GLY A 484 12.75 -13.81 -30.33
N GLY A 485 12.26 -13.36 -31.49
CA GLY A 485 10.91 -13.67 -31.96
C GLY A 485 10.73 -15.17 -32.21
N ARG A 486 9.94 -15.84 -31.36
CA ARG A 486 9.36 -17.16 -31.67
C ARG A 486 8.24 -16.96 -32.69
N ARG A 487 8.58 -17.07 -33.99
CA ARG A 487 7.57 -17.30 -35.03
C ARG A 487 6.96 -18.70 -34.84
N ARG A 488 5.70 -18.76 -34.42
CA ARG A 488 4.84 -19.93 -34.65
C ARG A 488 4.51 -19.98 -36.13
N THR A 489 5.06 -20.96 -36.84
CA THR A 489 4.64 -21.31 -38.19
C THR A 489 3.25 -21.95 -38.11
N VAL A 490 2.22 -21.21 -38.54
CA VAL A 490 0.90 -21.78 -38.83
C VAL A 490 0.93 -22.28 -40.26
N LEU A 491 0.94 -23.61 -40.42
CA LEU A 491 0.70 -24.30 -41.69
C LEU A 491 -0.79 -24.18 -42.03
N LEU A 492 -1.11 -23.40 -43.06
CA LEU A 492 -2.43 -23.34 -43.69
C LEU A 492 -2.39 -24.24 -44.93
N GLU A 493 -2.91 -25.45 -44.79
CA GLU A 493 -3.29 -26.32 -45.90
C GLU A 493 -4.52 -25.72 -46.60
N LYS A 494 -4.37 -25.27 -47.85
CA LYS A 494 -5.51 -25.01 -48.75
C LYS A 494 -5.84 -26.30 -49.50
N ARG A 495 -7.06 -26.81 -49.30
CA ARG A 495 -7.73 -27.71 -50.23
C ARG A 495 -8.66 -26.90 -51.15
N HIS A 496 -8.62 -27.30 -52.42
CA HIS A 496 -9.41 -26.88 -53.59
C HIS A 496 -9.06 -25.53 -54.23
#